data_AF-A0A6B3GVM8-F1
#
_entry.id   AF-A0A6B3GVM8-F1
#
_cell.length_a   1.000
_cell.length_b   1.000
_cell.length_c   1.000
_cell.angle_alpha   90.00
_cell.angle_beta   90.00
_cell.angle_gamma   90.00
#
_symmetry.space_group_name_H-M   'P 1'
#
loop_
_entity.id
_entity.type
_entity.pdbx_description
1 polymer ?
#
loop_
_entity_poly.entity_id
_entity_poly.type
_entity_poly.pdbx_seq_one_letter_code
_entity_poly.pdbx_strand_id
1 'polypeptide(L)' 'HFVFYNNLTSPDGSVRHTGDNLTGEGEGDDESVEVDLASVPAEIAKIVFPVSIHDAQSRGQSFGQVRNAFI' A
#
# COMPACT_ATOMS: atom_id res chain seq x y z
N HIS A 1 0.37 9.70 -9.61
CA HIS A 1 1.08 9.89 -8.33
C HIS A 1 1.47 8.52 -7.76
N PHE A 2 2.47 8.44 -6.87
CA PHE A 2 2.86 7.18 -6.22
C PHE A 2 2.86 7.35 -4.70
N VAL A 3 1.97 6.63 -4.03
CA VAL A 3 1.74 6.68 -2.57
C VAL A 3 2.22 5.35 -1.98
N PHE A 4 3.10 5.40 -1.00
CA PHE A 4 3.75 4.24 -0.36
C PHE A 4 4.37 4.63 0.99
N TYR A 5 5.01 3.71 1.70
CA TYR A 5 5.56 3.94 3.05
C TYR A 5 6.46 5.19 3.23
N ASN A 6 7.18 5.66 2.19
CA ASN A 6 7.97 6.90 2.24
C ASN A 6 7.30 8.11 1.59
N ASN A 7 6.08 7.96 1.04
CA ASN A 7 5.25 9.05 0.54
C ASN A 7 3.79 8.76 0.86
N LEU A 8 3.38 9.09 2.09
CA LEU A 8 2.14 8.61 2.68
C LEU A 8 0.86 9.22 2.08
N THR A 9 0.94 10.34 1.37
CA THR A 9 -0.25 11.03 0.85
C THR A 9 -0.06 11.47 -0.60
N SER A 10 -1.12 11.41 -1.41
CA SER A 10 -1.12 12.04 -2.73
C SER A 10 -1.04 13.58 -2.61
N PRO A 11 -0.50 14.30 -3.62
CA PRO A 11 -0.45 15.76 -3.58
C PRO A 11 -1.82 16.44 -3.45
N ASP A 12 -2.84 15.82 -4.03
CA ASP A 12 -4.25 16.22 -3.99
C ASP A 12 -4.97 15.79 -2.69
N GLY A 13 -4.33 14.97 -1.85
CA GLY A 13 -4.88 14.53 -0.56
C GLY A 13 -5.92 13.42 -0.64
N SER A 14 -6.36 12.99 -1.83
CA SER A 14 -7.42 11.98 -1.99
C SER A 14 -7.00 10.55 -1.65
N VAL A 15 -5.70 10.27 -1.56
CA VAL A 15 -5.16 8.94 -1.21
C VAL A 15 -4.18 9.07 -0.04
N ARG A 16 -4.36 8.25 0.99
CA ARG A 16 -3.51 8.21 2.19
C ARG A 16 -3.15 6.77 2.58
N HIS A 17 -1.86 6.49 2.70
CA HIS A 17 -1.32 5.29 3.34
C HIS A 17 -1.30 5.49 4.86
N THR A 18 -1.80 4.53 5.64
CA THR A 18 -1.92 4.66 7.10
C THR A 18 -0.59 4.50 7.86
N GLY A 19 0.39 3.85 7.23
CA GLY A 19 1.72 3.63 7.78
C GLY A 19 2.25 2.26 7.37
N ASP A 20 3.56 2.06 7.46
CA ASP A 20 4.21 0.78 7.17
C ASP A 20 4.25 -0.08 8.44
N ASN A 21 3.70 -1.29 8.35
CA ASN A 21 3.83 -2.29 9.42
C ASN A 21 4.92 -3.29 9.04
N LEU A 22 6.14 -2.99 9.49
CA LEU A 22 7.33 -3.78 9.18
C LEU A 22 7.34 -5.19 9.80
N THR A 23 6.49 -5.48 10.79
CA THR A 23 6.48 -6.76 11.51
C THR A 23 5.33 -7.67 11.09
N GLY A 24 4.23 -7.10 10.56
CA GLY A 24 2.98 -7.84 10.32
C GLY A 24 2.39 -8.39 11.62
N GLU A 25 2.71 -7.77 12.76
CA GLU A 25 2.11 -8.10 14.05
C GLU A 25 0.85 -7.28 14.25
N GLY A 26 -0.26 -7.97 14.52
CA GLY A 26 -1.56 -7.36 14.73
C GLY A 26 -2.69 -8.35 14.45
N GLU A 27 -3.90 -8.02 14.90
CA GLU A 27 -5.12 -8.63 14.37
C GLU A 27 -5.74 -7.67 13.35
N GLY A 28 -6.23 -8.19 12.23
CA GLY A 28 -6.83 -7.39 11.16
C GLY A 28 -5.85 -7.05 10.04
N ASP A 29 -6.09 -5.92 9.37
CA ASP A 29 -5.27 -5.45 8.26
C ASP A 29 -3.98 -4.78 8.80
N ASP A 30 -2.82 -5.33 8.44
CA ASP A 30 -1.52 -4.81 8.88
C ASP A 30 -1.23 -3.41 8.32
N GLU A 31 -1.72 -3.14 7.10
CA GLU A 31 -1.58 -1.86 6.40
C GLU A 31 -2.90 -1.51 5.71
N SER A 32 -3.16 -0.21 5.57
CA SER A 32 -4.37 0.28 4.90
C SER A 32 -4.08 1.49 4.03
N VAL A 33 -4.82 1.60 2.93
CA VAL A 33 -4.81 2.77 2.05
C VAL A 33 -6.22 3.33 1.99
N GLU A 34 -6.40 4.54 2.52
CA GLU A 34 -7.65 5.27 2.47
C GLU A 34 -7.74 6.05 1.16
N VAL A 35 -8.89 5.99 0.51
CA VAL A 35 -9.17 6.71 -0.75
C VAL A 35 -10.50 7.44 -0.65
N ASP A 36 -10.47 8.76 -0.79
CA ASP A 36 -11.66 9.59 -0.97
C ASP A 36 -11.90 9.85 -2.47
N LEU A 37 -12.72 8.99 -3.09
CA LEU A 37 -13.02 9.07 -4.51
C LEU A 37 -13.72 10.38 -4.92
N ALA A 38 -14.37 11.07 -3.99
CA ALA A 38 -15.05 12.34 -4.29
C ALA A 38 -14.07 13.51 -4.43
N SER A 39 -12.90 13.44 -3.80
CA SER A 39 -11.84 14.44 -3.91
C SER A 39 -10.79 14.13 -4.98
N VAL A 40 -10.87 12.96 -5.64
CA VAL A 40 -9.98 12.61 -6.76
C VAL A 40 -10.19 13.57 -7.93
N PRO A 41 -9.13 14.25 -8.43
CA PRO A 41 -9.22 15.13 -9.59
C PRO A 41 -9.72 14.40 -10.85
N ALA A 42 -10.52 15.09 -11.67
CA ALA A 42 -11.19 14.49 -12.84
C ALA A 42 -10.21 13.98 -13.91
N GLU A 43 -8.99 14.49 -13.96
CA GLU A 43 -7.93 14.01 -14.85
C GLU A 43 -7.40 12.61 -14.47
N ILE A 44 -7.67 12.13 -13.25
CA ILE A 44 -7.25 10.81 -12.79
C ILE A 44 -8.27 9.76 -13.22
N ALA A 45 -7.94 9.00 -14.26
CA ALA A 45 -8.83 7.98 -14.80
C ALA A 45 -8.75 6.63 -14.07
N LYS A 46 -7.67 6.36 -13.33
CA LYS A 46 -7.41 5.06 -12.68
C LYS A 46 -6.58 5.22 -11.41
N ILE A 47 -6.89 4.39 -10.41
CA ILE A 47 -6.08 4.17 -9.21
C ILE A 47 -5.67 2.69 -9.24
N VAL A 48 -4.39 2.40 -9.02
CA VAL A 48 -3.81 1.05 -9.06
C VAL A 48 -3.17 0.76 -7.71
N PHE A 49 -3.44 -0.43 -7.16
CA PHE A 49 -2.92 -0.89 -5.87
C PHE A 49 -1.88 -2.01 -6.10
N PRO A 50 -0.59 -1.68 -6.19
CA PRO A 50 0.46 -2.68 -6.24
C PRO A 50 0.72 -3.25 -4.83
N VAL A 51 0.97 -4.55 -4.75
CA VAL A 51 1.49 -5.23 -3.55
C VAL A 51 2.85 -5.84 -3.87
N SER A 52 3.84 -5.64 -2.99
CA SER A 52 5.22 -6.08 -3.23
C SER A 52 5.91 -6.46 -1.93
N ILE A 53 6.90 -7.36 -2.02
CA ILE A 53 7.79 -7.69 -0.90
C ILE A 53 9.04 -6.81 -0.98
N HIS A 54 9.33 -6.08 0.10
CA HIS A 54 10.52 -5.25 0.20
C HIS A 54 11.81 -6.09 0.09
N ASP A 55 12.72 -5.71 -0.81
CA ASP A 55 13.96 -6.43 -1.12
C ASP A 55 13.79 -7.93 -1.46
N ALA A 56 12.66 -8.31 -2.05
CA ALA A 56 12.31 -9.70 -2.37
C ALA A 56 13.45 -10.48 -3.05
N GLN A 57 14.12 -9.85 -4.03
CA GLN A 57 15.20 -10.48 -4.79
C GLN A 57 16.41 -10.81 -3.90
N SER A 58 16.87 -9.84 -3.11
CA SER A 58 18.00 -10.02 -2.18
C SER A 58 17.67 -11.00 -1.05
N ARG A 59 16.41 -11.03 -0.62
CA ARG A 59 15.92 -11.94 0.44
C ARG A 59 15.52 -13.32 -0.08
N GLY A 60 15.47 -13.53 -1.39
CA GLY A 60 14.95 -14.76 -2.00
C GLY A 60 13.50 -15.06 -1.60
N GLN A 61 12.70 -14.01 -1.40
CA GLN A 61 11.34 -14.08 -0.87
C GLN A 61 10.29 -13.93 -1.97
N SER A 62 9.17 -14.62 -1.79
CA SER A 62 7.98 -14.61 -2.63
C SER A 62 6.74 -14.75 -1.76
N PHE A 63 5.56 -14.35 -2.27
CA PHE A 63 4.32 -14.41 -1.49
C PHE A 63 3.97 -15.83 -0.99
N GLY A 64 4.38 -16.88 -1.71
CA GLY A 64 4.18 -18.27 -1.28
C GLY A 64 4.92 -18.65 0.00
N GLN A 65 5.90 -17.85 0.43
CA GLN A 65 6.65 -18.05 1.68
C GLN A 65 6.08 -17.21 2.83
N VAL A 66 5.13 -16.31 2.56
CA VAL A 66 4.47 -15.47 3.57
C VAL A 66 3.19 -16.16 4.02
N ARG A 67 3.09 -16.49 5.31
CA ARG A 67 1.90 -17.14 5.85
C ARG A 67 0.78 -16.11 5.98
N ASN A 68 -0.43 -16.49 5.60
CA ASN A 68 -1.63 -15.65 5.70
C ASN A 68 -1.51 -14.29 5.00
N ALA A 69 -0.77 -14.19 3.89
CA ALA A 69 -0.77 -12.98 3.08
C ALA A 69 -2.10 -12.81 2.33
N PHE A 70 -2.79 -11.69 2.54
CA PHE A 70 -3.99 -11.29 1.81
C PHE A 70 -3.96 -9.77 1.50
N ILE A 71 -4.71 -9.36 0.48
CA ILE A 71 -4.97 -7.95 0.09
C ILE A 71 -6.42 -7.80 -0.36
#